data_AF-A0AAW6ZG37-F1
#
_entry.id   AF-A0AAW6ZG37-F1
#
_cell.length_a   1.000
_cell.length_b   1.000
_cell.length_c   1.000
_cell.angle_alpha   90.00
_cell.angle_beta   90.00
_cell.angle_gamma   90.00
#
_symmetry.space_group_name_H-M   'P 1'
#
loop_
_entity.id
_entity.type
_entity.pdbx_description
1 polymer ?
#
loop_
_entity_poly.entity_id
_entity_poly.type
_entity_poly.pdbx_seq_one_letter_code
_entity_poly.pdbx_strand_id
1 'polypeptide(L)' 'MKPTFLFFSILFVLSGCSQEPERDVQWYLSHPEEHNKQLDSCENNPAKLANTSNCINAKKAAGEKAMGFGKFKPRSK' A
#
# COMPACT_ATOMS: atom_id res chain seq x y z
N MET A 1 52.81 20.26 15.62
CA MET A 1 51.77 20.38 14.57
C MET A 1 51.01 19.06 14.57
N LYS A 2 49.72 19.05 14.95
CA LYS A 2 48.92 17.81 15.07
C LYS A 2 47.72 17.96 14.12
N PRO A 3 47.51 17.07 13.15
CA PRO A 3 46.42 17.22 12.20
C PRO A 3 45.11 16.81 12.84
N THR A 4 44.20 17.76 13.00
CA THR A 4 42.83 17.53 13.43
C THR A 4 42.09 16.85 12.28
N PHE A 5 41.92 15.53 12.35
CA PHE A 5 41.07 14.77 11.43
C PHE A 5 39.61 15.06 11.78
N LEU A 6 38.99 15.99 11.04
CA LEU A 6 37.54 16.22 11.09
C LEU A 6 36.83 15.08 10.35
N PHE A 7 36.41 14.06 11.10
CA PHE A 7 35.45 13.05 10.62
C PHE A 7 34.07 13.70 10.52
N PHE A 8 33.72 14.19 9.33
CA PHE A 8 32.35 14.58 8.99
C PHE A 8 31.55 13.31 8.72
N SER A 9 31.04 12.68 9.78
CA SER A 9 30.05 11.61 9.66
C SER A 9 28.72 12.23 9.22
N ILE A 10 28.46 12.21 7.91
CA ILE A 10 27.16 12.54 7.34
C ILE A 10 26.17 11.49 7.81
N LEU A 11 25.38 11.82 8.83
CA LEU A 11 24.22 11.05 9.27
C LEU A 11 23.17 11.11 8.16
N PHE A 12 23.03 10.01 7.40
CA PHE A 12 21.86 9.76 6.57
C PHE A 12 20.66 9.56 7.50
N VAL A 13 19.87 10.61 7.70
CA VAL A 13 18.57 10.49 8.36
C VAL A 13 17.60 9.92 7.33
N LEU A 14 17.34 8.60 7.38
CA LEU A 14 16.25 7.98 6.65
C LEU A 14 14.94 8.56 7.22
N SER A 15 14.38 9.57 6.57
CA SER A 15 13.12 10.16 6.96
C SER A 15 11.95 9.22 6.61
N GLY A 16 11.30 8.71 7.65
CA GLY A 16 9.87 8.35 7.64
C GLY A 16 9.50 6.94 7.21
N CYS A 17 9.85 5.91 8.00
CA CYS A 17 9.18 4.61 7.90
C CYS A 17 7.92 4.59 8.78
N SER A 18 6.90 5.37 8.41
CA SER A 18 5.52 5.04 8.77
C SER A 18 4.98 4.13 7.68
N GLN A 19 5.35 2.86 7.75
CA GLN A 19 4.76 1.85 6.88
C GLN A 19 3.34 1.63 7.40
N GLU A 20 2.33 2.03 6.63
CA GLU A 20 0.96 1.64 6.94
C GLU A 20 0.88 0.11 7.03
N PRO A 21 0.09 -0.44 7.96
CA PRO A 21 -0.08 -1.88 8.07
C PRO A 21 -0.55 -2.44 6.74
N GLU A 22 0.09 -3.53 6.31
CA GLU A 22 -0.28 -4.20 5.07
C GLU A 22 -1.69 -4.77 5.18
N ARG A 23 -2.52 -4.48 4.18
CA ARG A 23 -3.89 -4.97 4.07
C ARG A 23 -4.00 -5.93 2.90
N ASP A 24 -4.61 -7.07 3.14
CA ASP A 24 -4.88 -8.05 2.09
C ASP A 24 -6.11 -7.66 1.25
N VAL A 25 -6.33 -8.43 0.18
CA VAL A 25 -7.45 -8.23 -0.75
C VAL A 25 -8.81 -8.37 -0.04
N GLN A 26 -8.95 -9.37 0.83
CA GLN A 26 -10.21 -9.68 1.51
C GLN A 26 -10.64 -8.55 2.44
N TRP A 27 -9.68 -7.90 3.09
CA TRP A 27 -9.90 -6.72 3.91
C TRP A 27 -10.51 -5.59 3.07
N TYR A 28 -9.93 -5.26 1.91
CA TYR A 28 -10.48 -4.23 1.02
C TYR A 28 -11.85 -4.58 0.40
N LEU A 29 -12.15 -5.87 0.24
CA LEU A 29 -13.47 -6.32 -0.18
C LEU A 29 -14.54 -6.08 0.90
N SER A 30 -14.15 -6.17 2.17
CA SER A 30 -15.02 -5.97 3.32
C SER A 30 -15.05 -4.53 3.86
N HIS A 31 -14.08 -3.69 3.46
CA HIS A 31 -13.90 -2.31 3.92
C HIS A 31 -13.94 -1.33 2.72
N PRO A 32 -15.14 -1.02 2.20
CA PRO A 32 -15.29 -0.28 0.94
C PRO A 32 -14.84 1.18 1.03
N GLU A 33 -14.99 1.82 2.19
CA GLU A 33 -14.58 3.22 2.37
C GLU A 33 -13.06 3.35 2.32
N GLU A 34 -12.36 2.51 3.07
CA GLU A 34 -10.91 2.47 3.15
C GLU A 34 -10.29 1.98 1.84
N HIS A 35 -10.95 1.05 1.15
CA HIS A 35 -10.57 0.65 -0.20
C HIS A 35 -10.57 1.82 -1.18
N ASN A 36 -11.63 2.64 -1.18
CA ASN A 36 -11.70 3.80 -2.07
C ASN A 36 -10.62 4.83 -1.73
N LYS A 37 -10.44 5.15 -0.43
CA LYS A 37 -9.37 6.04 0.03
C LYS A 37 -7.98 5.54 -0.38
N GLN A 38 -7.75 4.23 -0.30
CA GLN A 38 -6.49 3.63 -0.73
C GLN A 38 -6.29 3.81 -2.24
N LEU A 39 -7.30 3.51 -3.07
CA LEU A 39 -7.22 3.69 -4.52
C LEU A 39 -6.93 5.15 -4.88
N ASP A 40 -7.62 6.10 -4.27
CA ASP A 40 -7.37 7.54 -4.46
C ASP A 40 -5.92 7.89 -4.09
N SER A 41 -5.42 7.33 -3.00
CA SER A 41 -4.03 7.54 -2.55
C SER A 41 -3.02 6.97 -3.55
N CYS A 42 -3.30 5.79 -4.12
CA CYS A 42 -2.48 5.15 -5.15
C CYS A 42 -2.42 5.98 -6.44
N GLU A 43 -3.53 6.59 -6.85
CA GLU A 43 -3.62 7.41 -8.05
C GLU A 43 -2.96 8.79 -7.89
N ASN A 44 -3.07 9.38 -6.69
CA ASN A 44 -2.46 10.67 -6.40
C ASN A 44 -0.93 10.60 -6.22
N ASN A 45 -0.39 9.44 -5.84
CA ASN A 45 1.05 9.27 -5.59
C ASN A 45 1.65 8.03 -6.27
N PRO A 46 1.52 7.89 -7.61
CA PRO A 46 1.86 6.65 -8.31
C PRO A 46 3.35 6.31 -8.22
N ALA A 47 4.23 7.32 -8.28
CA ALA A 47 5.68 7.12 -8.18
C ALA A 47 6.13 6.52 -6.84
N LYS A 48 5.38 6.78 -5.76
CA LYS A 48 5.72 6.31 -4.41
C LYS A 48 4.95 5.05 -4.03
N LEU A 49 3.68 4.95 -4.45
CA LEU A 49 2.75 3.96 -3.91
C LEU A 49 2.37 2.83 -4.88
N ALA A 50 2.53 2.98 -6.19
CA ALA A 50 2.00 2.02 -7.16
C ALA A 50 2.50 0.58 -6.97
N ASN A 51 3.74 0.42 -6.50
CA ASN A 51 4.37 -0.88 -6.26
C ASN A 51 4.27 -1.36 -4.80
N THR A 52 3.53 -0.65 -3.95
CA THR A 52 3.29 -1.09 -2.56
C THR A 52 2.25 -2.21 -2.52
N SER A 53 2.40 -3.14 -1.57
CA SER A 53 1.43 -4.23 -1.39
C SER A 53 0.00 -3.71 -1.19
N ASN A 54 -0.19 -2.62 -0.45
CA ASN A 54 -1.51 -2.01 -0.24
C ASN A 54 -2.17 -1.57 -1.56
N CYS A 55 -1.44 -0.90 -2.44
CA CYS A 55 -1.98 -0.50 -3.75
C CYS A 55 -2.25 -1.70 -4.67
N ILE A 56 -1.36 -2.70 -4.67
CA ILE A 56 -1.55 -3.92 -5.46
C ILE A 56 -2.80 -4.67 -4.99
N ASN A 57 -2.95 -4.85 -3.68
CA ASN A 57 -4.08 -5.55 -3.08
C ASN A 57 -5.40 -4.79 -3.27
N ALA A 58 -5.40 -3.46 -3.14
CA ALA A 58 -6.57 -2.64 -3.43
C ALA A 58 -7.00 -2.75 -4.90
N LYS A 59 -6.06 -2.65 -5.86
CA LYS A 59 -6.37 -2.81 -7.28
C LYS A 59 -6.90 -4.21 -7.61
N LYS A 60 -6.35 -5.25 -6.96
CA LYS A 60 -6.87 -6.62 -7.10
C LYS A 60 -8.29 -6.75 -6.55
N ALA A 61 -8.58 -6.17 -5.39
CA ALA A 61 -9.93 -6.14 -4.82
C ALA A 61 -10.93 -5.42 -5.73
N ALA A 62 -10.53 -4.32 -6.38
CA ALA A 62 -11.34 -3.65 -7.39
C ALA A 62 -11.68 -4.57 -8.58
N GLY A 63 -10.69 -5.33 -9.06
CA GLY A 63 -10.89 -6.35 -10.11
C GLY A 63 -11.86 -7.45 -9.68
N GLU A 64 -11.73 -7.98 -8.46
CA GLU A 64 -12.64 -8.99 -7.92
C GLU A 64 -14.08 -8.46 -7.77
N LYS A 65 -14.26 -7.21 -7.33
CA LYS A 65 -15.56 -6.54 -7.31
C LYS A 65 -16.16 -6.43 -8.72
N ALA A 66 -15.36 -6.06 -9.72
CA ALA A 66 -15.80 -5.98 -11.12
C ALA A 66 -16.21 -7.35 -11.68
N MET A 67 -15.56 -8.44 -11.26
CA MET A 67 -15.91 -9.82 -11.61
C MET A 67 -17.11 -10.37 -10.83
N GLY A 68 -17.69 -9.61 -9.90
CA GLY A 68 -18.87 -10.01 -9.15
C GLY A 68 -18.54 -10.82 -7.88
N PHE A 69 -17.44 -10.51 -7.20
CA PHE A 69 -17.15 -11.04 -5.86
C PHE A 69 -18.41 -10.99 -4.96
N GLY A 70 -18.71 -12.10 -4.28
CA GLY A 70 -19.90 -12.25 -3.43
C GLY A 70 -21.23 -12.51 -4.16
N LYS A 71 -21.28 -12.45 -5.50
CA LYS A 71 -22.49 -12.73 -6.28
C LYS A 71 -22.68 -14.21 -6.64
N PHE A 72 -21.63 -15.03 -6.54
CA PHE A 72 -21.74 -16.46 -6.77
C PHE A 72 -22.31 -17.17 -5.54
N LYS A 73 -23.61 -17.48 -5.56
CA LYS A 73 -24.20 -18.49 -4.68
C LYS A 73 -24.14 -19.84 -5.40
N PRO A 74 -23.33 -20.83 -4.95
CA PRO A 74 -23.38 -22.16 -5.53
C PRO A 74 -24.80 -22.71 -5.40
N ARG A 75 -25.32 -23.31 -6.46
CA ARG A 75 -26.63 -23.97 -6.44
C ARG A 75 -26.52 -25.19 -5.51
N SER A 76 -27.11 -25.13 -4.32
CA SER A 76 -27.21 -26.29 -3.43
C SER A 76 -27.88 -27.43 -4.20
N LYS A 77 -27.20 -28.58 -4.29
CA LYS A 77 -27.79 -29.83 -4.80
C LYS A 77 -28.68 -30.45 -3.74
#